data_AF-F1LGV5-F1
#
_entry.id   AF-F1LGV5-F1
#
_cell.length_a   1.000
_cell.length_b   1.000
_cell.length_c   1.000
_cell.angle_alpha   90.00
_cell.angle_beta   90.00
_cell.angle_gamma   90.00
#
_symmetry.space_group_name_H-M   'P 1'
#
loop_
_entity.id
_entity.type
_entity.pdbx_description
1 polymer ?
#
loop_
_entity_poly.entity_id
_entity_poly.type
_entity_poly.pdbx_seq_one_letter_code
_entity_poly.pdbx_strand_id
1 'polypeptide(L)'
;MLILAILLTTVIVPSISHKILVYIPKMGHSHVNFLGHIADTLVQAGHDVVVYTPEYDRRVKTNGTKLARTITRANNFTLSADAEHLSDNAWIRNGEDISEVYYMIAKIATIQQVVCEGTLSDEKLLARLRAEKFDLGISEVLSCCGFAIFEKIGLKKYIG
;
A
#
# COMPACT_ATOMS: atom_id res chain seq x y z
N MET A 1 19.15 41.44 19.12
CA MET A 1 18.53 40.39 19.97
C MET A 1 17.13 39.98 19.49
N LEU A 2 16.27 40.92 19.05
CA LEU A 2 14.92 40.60 18.56
C LEU A 2 14.90 39.71 17.29
N ILE A 3 15.79 39.98 16.32
CA ILE A 3 15.90 39.19 15.08
C ILE A 3 16.37 37.74 15.38
N LEU A 4 17.29 37.57 16.32
CA LEU A 4 17.79 36.26 16.74
C LEU A 4 16.69 35.46 17.48
N ALA A 5 15.87 36.13 18.29
CA ALA A 5 14.72 35.52 18.95
C ALA A 5 13.63 35.11 17.94
N ILE A 6 13.35 35.94 16.92
CA ILE A 6 12.42 35.62 15.84
C ILE A 6 12.92 34.42 15.03
N LEU A 7 14.21 34.39 14.67
CA LEU A 7 14.84 33.27 13.97
C LEU A 7 14.78 31.97 14.79
N LEU A 8 14.99 32.06 16.11
CA LEU A 8 14.91 30.93 17.03
C LEU A 8 13.47 30.41 17.20
N THR A 9 12.46 31.30 17.19
CA THR A 9 11.04 30.88 17.22
C THR A 9 10.57 30.25 15.91
N THR A 10 11.10 30.65 14.75
CA THR A 10 10.77 30.02 13.46
C THR A 10 11.43 28.65 13.26
N VAL A 11 12.52 28.36 13.97
CA VAL A 11 13.24 27.07 13.88
C VAL A 11 12.58 25.99 14.74
N ILE A 12 11.73 26.35 15.69
CA ILE A 12 11.06 25.42 16.62
C ILE A 12 9.55 25.36 16.34
N VAL A 13 9.14 25.39 15.07
CA VAL A 13 7.80 24.89 14.75
C VAL A 13 7.89 23.38 14.87
N PRO A 14 7.19 22.72 15.81
CA PRO A 14 7.13 21.26 15.82
C PRO A 14 6.49 20.83 14.49
N SER A 15 7.31 20.32 13.55
CA SER A 15 6.77 19.68 12.36
C SER A 15 6.01 18.46 12.86
N ILE A 16 4.69 18.46 12.70
CA ILE A 16 3.85 17.34 13.13
C ILE A 16 4.21 16.14 12.26
N SER A 17 5.10 15.29 12.77
CA SER A 17 5.46 14.04 12.13
C SER A 17 4.39 13.01 12.47
N HIS A 18 3.71 12.50 11.45
CA HIS A 18 2.75 11.42 11.58
C HIS A 18 3.43 10.10 11.22
N LYS A 19 2.98 9.02 11.85
CA LYS A 19 3.35 7.67 11.47
C LYS A 19 2.34 7.09 10.50
N ILE A 20 2.75 6.87 9.25
CA ILE A 20 1.86 6.57 8.13
C ILE A 20 2.10 5.15 7.63
N LEU A 21 1.02 4.39 7.49
CA LEU A 21 1.03 3.08 6.84
C LEU A 21 0.49 3.21 5.41
N VAL A 22 1.30 2.85 4.42
CA VAL A 22 0.88 2.80 3.01
C VAL A 22 0.75 1.33 2.59
N TYR A 23 -0.44 0.91 2.18
CA TYR A 23 -0.69 -0.42 1.66
C TYR A 23 -0.48 -0.45 0.15
N ILE A 24 0.43 -1.31 -0.32
CA ILE A 24 0.82 -1.40 -1.74
C ILE A 24 0.95 -2.88 -2.15
N PRO A 25 -0.13 -3.58 -2.54
CA PRO A 25 0.02 -4.93 -3.07
C PRO A 25 0.81 -4.89 -4.38
N LYS A 26 1.65 -5.91 -4.64
CA LYS A 26 2.46 -5.99 -5.86
C LYS A 26 1.64 -6.38 -7.11
N MET A 27 0.54 -5.69 -7.35
CA MET A 27 -0.44 -6.00 -8.41
C MET A 27 0.06 -5.59 -9.81
N GLY A 28 0.83 -4.51 -9.90
CA GLY A 28 1.41 -4.02 -11.15
C GLY A 28 2.46 -2.95 -10.92
N HIS A 29 3.38 -2.79 -11.87
CA HIS A 29 4.49 -1.83 -11.75
C HIS A 29 4.01 -0.39 -11.55
N SER A 30 2.96 0.03 -12.25
CA SER A 30 2.39 1.38 -12.14
C SER A 30 1.85 1.67 -10.74
N HIS A 31 1.04 0.77 -10.18
CA HIS A 31 0.47 0.89 -8.83
C HIS A 31 1.54 0.98 -7.75
N VAL A 32 2.50 0.04 -7.82
CA VAL A 32 3.59 -0.04 -6.85
C VAL A 32 4.46 1.21 -6.92
N ASN A 33 4.78 1.69 -8.12
CA ASN A 33 5.56 2.91 -8.27
C ASN A 33 4.78 4.14 -7.81
N PHE A 34 3.51 4.30 -8.20
CA PHE A 34 2.72 5.48 -7.84
C PHE A 34 2.59 5.65 -6.31
N LEU A 35 2.12 4.62 -5.61
CA LEU A 35 1.99 4.66 -4.15
C LEU A 35 3.35 4.71 -3.46
N GLY A 36 4.38 4.10 -4.06
CA GLY A 36 5.75 4.18 -3.57
C GLY A 36 6.35 5.59 -3.63
N HIS A 37 6.06 6.36 -4.68
CA HIS A 37 6.46 7.77 -4.77
C HIS A 37 5.69 8.64 -3.78
N ILE A 38 4.41 8.33 -3.51
CA ILE A 38 3.65 8.98 -2.42
C ILE A 38 4.34 8.70 -1.08
N ALA A 39 4.72 7.46 -0.81
CA ALA A 39 5.43 7.10 0.41
C ALA A 39 6.76 7.84 0.54
N ASP A 40 7.57 7.89 -0.51
CA ASP A 40 8.86 8.61 -0.52
C ASP A 40 8.68 10.13 -0.31
N THR A 41 7.65 10.72 -0.91
CA THR A 41 7.31 12.13 -0.74
C THR A 41 6.94 12.44 0.71
N LEU A 42 6.17 11.56 1.37
CA LEU A 42 5.80 11.69 2.77
C LEU A 42 7.02 11.55 3.71
N VAL A 43 7.96 10.66 3.39
CA VAL A 43 9.24 10.58 4.12
C VAL A 43 10.03 11.87 3.99
N GLN A 44 10.14 12.43 2.77
CA GLN A 44 10.82 13.71 2.53
C GLN A 44 10.15 14.89 3.25
N ALA A 45 8.85 14.83 3.46
CA ALA A 45 8.10 15.80 4.27
C ALA A 45 8.30 15.65 5.79
N GLY A 46 9.08 14.64 6.24
CA GLY A 46 9.42 14.43 7.65
C GLY A 46 8.51 13.47 8.42
N HIS A 47 7.71 12.66 7.72
CA HIS A 47 6.85 11.63 8.33
C HIS A 47 7.57 10.28 8.49
N ASP A 48 7.17 9.49 9.50
CA ASP A 48 7.61 8.09 9.64
C ASP A 48 6.70 7.20 8.79
N VAL A 49 7.20 6.73 7.65
CA VAL A 49 6.39 5.99 6.67
C VAL A 49 6.80 4.53 6.62
N VAL A 50 5.81 3.66 6.76
CA VAL A 50 5.93 2.21 6.55
C VAL A 50 5.09 1.80 5.35
N VAL A 51 5.71 1.10 4.41
CA VAL A 51 5.03 0.48 3.28
C VAL A 51 4.80 -0.99 3.58
N TYR A 52 3.55 -1.44 3.62
CA TYR A 52 3.22 -2.86 3.61
C TYR A 52 2.92 -3.32 2.18
N THR A 53 3.75 -4.23 1.67
CA THR A 53 3.66 -4.71 0.30
C THR A 53 3.60 -6.25 0.25
N PRO A 54 2.39 -6.84 0.27
CA PRO A 54 2.25 -8.28 0.03
C PRO A 54 2.53 -8.60 -1.43
N GLU A 55 3.15 -9.76 -1.66
CA GLU A 55 3.33 -10.29 -2.99
C GLU A 55 1.99 -10.63 -3.65
N TYR A 56 1.83 -10.21 -4.91
CA TYR A 56 0.66 -10.49 -5.76
C TYR A 56 1.18 -11.04 -7.10
N ASP A 57 1.74 -10.18 -7.97
CA ASP A 57 2.36 -10.57 -9.24
C ASP A 57 3.85 -10.80 -8.99
N ARG A 58 4.30 -12.04 -9.16
CA ARG A 58 5.69 -12.44 -8.92
C ARG A 58 6.68 -11.74 -9.84
N ARG A 59 6.23 -11.16 -10.97
CA ARG A 59 7.06 -10.43 -11.94
C ARG A 59 7.36 -9.02 -11.45
N VAL A 60 6.51 -8.44 -10.60
CA VAL A 60 6.74 -7.14 -9.98
C VAL A 60 7.75 -7.28 -8.84
N LYS A 61 9.04 -7.00 -9.15
CA LYS A 61 10.13 -7.16 -8.16
C LYS A 61 10.29 -5.96 -7.22
N THR A 62 9.94 -4.77 -7.66
CA THR A 62 10.05 -3.54 -6.88
C THR A 62 9.10 -3.52 -5.67
N ASN A 63 9.48 -2.81 -4.61
CA ASN A 63 8.60 -2.46 -3.47
C ASN A 63 8.01 -1.05 -3.61
N GLY A 64 8.36 -0.32 -4.69
CA GLY A 64 7.80 0.99 -5.04
C GLY A 64 8.52 2.19 -4.43
N THR A 65 9.08 2.02 -3.24
CA THR A 65 9.71 3.07 -2.43
C THR A 65 11.23 2.91 -2.37
N LYS A 66 11.96 4.03 -2.27
CA LYS A 66 13.41 4.08 -2.01
C LYS A 66 13.75 4.54 -0.60
N LEU A 67 12.83 5.23 0.08
CA LEU A 67 13.07 5.90 1.35
C LEU A 67 12.27 5.31 2.52
N ALA A 68 11.04 4.83 2.28
CA ALA A 68 10.17 4.32 3.33
C ALA A 68 10.58 2.91 3.76
N ARG A 69 10.31 2.58 5.04
CA ARG A 69 10.57 1.24 5.58
C ARG A 69 9.55 0.25 5.02
N THR A 70 10.02 -0.86 4.45
CA THR A 70 9.14 -1.86 3.84
C THR A 70 8.89 -3.07 4.74
N ILE A 71 7.64 -3.52 4.81
CA ILE A 71 7.23 -4.82 5.34
C ILE A 71 6.68 -5.62 4.17
N THR A 72 7.29 -6.78 3.90
CA THR A 72 6.90 -7.67 2.80
C THR A 72 6.35 -8.98 3.35
N ARG A 73 5.33 -9.53 2.68
CA ARG A 73 4.84 -10.89 2.94
C ARG A 73 4.97 -11.70 1.65
N ALA A 74 5.72 -12.79 1.72
CA ALA A 74 5.84 -13.70 0.59
C ALA A 74 4.49 -14.32 0.25
N ASN A 75 4.27 -14.60 -1.04
CA ASN A 75 3.09 -15.28 -1.49
C ASN A 75 3.21 -16.79 -1.20
N ASN A 76 2.25 -17.34 -0.45
CA ASN A 76 2.12 -18.78 -0.17
C ASN A 76 0.96 -19.45 -0.92
N PHE A 77 0.25 -18.72 -1.79
CA PHE A 77 -0.82 -19.22 -2.63
C PHE A 77 -0.33 -19.39 -4.08
N THR A 78 -0.84 -20.44 -4.74
CA THR A 78 -0.59 -20.67 -6.16
C THR A 78 -1.66 -19.95 -6.95
N LEU A 79 -1.25 -18.96 -7.75
CA LEU A 79 -2.12 -18.36 -8.75
C LEU A 79 -2.28 -19.32 -9.92
N SER A 80 -3.47 -19.36 -10.54
CA SER A 80 -3.60 -19.99 -11.85
C SER A 80 -2.69 -19.29 -12.85
N ALA A 81 -2.19 -19.99 -13.87
CA ALA A 81 -1.35 -19.37 -14.92
C ALA A 81 -2.03 -18.13 -15.52
N ASP A 82 -3.34 -18.20 -15.80
CA ASP A 82 -4.12 -17.06 -16.28
C ASP A 82 -4.11 -15.85 -15.33
N ALA A 83 -4.01 -16.09 -14.03
CA ALA A 83 -3.96 -15.05 -12.99
C ALA A 83 -2.61 -14.31 -12.97
N GLU A 84 -1.51 -15.02 -13.29
CA GLU A 84 -0.19 -14.40 -13.43
C GLU A 84 -0.11 -13.50 -14.67
N HIS A 85 -0.97 -13.71 -15.66
CA HIS A 85 -1.02 -12.95 -16.91
C HIS A 85 -2.18 -11.94 -16.97
N LEU A 86 -2.93 -11.72 -15.89
CA LEU A 86 -4.10 -10.81 -15.92
C LEU A 86 -3.77 -9.37 -16.30
N SER A 87 -2.58 -8.91 -15.92
CA SER A 87 -2.09 -7.57 -16.27
C SER A 87 -1.53 -7.50 -17.70
N ASP A 88 -1.29 -8.64 -18.35
CA ASP A 88 -0.78 -8.68 -19.71
C ASP A 88 -1.86 -8.18 -20.64
N ASN A 89 -1.48 -7.25 -21.51
CA ASN A 89 -2.37 -6.71 -22.53
C ASN A 89 -3.64 -6.05 -21.97
N ALA A 90 -3.74 -5.76 -20.67
CA ALA A 90 -4.91 -5.16 -20.06
C ALA A 90 -5.37 -3.87 -20.78
N TRP A 91 -4.41 -3.11 -21.32
CA TRP A 91 -4.64 -1.86 -22.07
C TRP A 91 -5.18 -2.05 -23.49
N ILE A 92 -5.04 -3.24 -24.07
CA ILE A 92 -5.48 -3.55 -25.44
C ILE A 92 -6.68 -4.52 -25.46
N ARG A 93 -7.19 -4.93 -24.28
CA ARG A 93 -8.43 -5.69 -24.18
C ARG A 93 -9.62 -4.82 -24.58
N ASN A 94 -10.65 -5.46 -25.13
CA ASN A 94 -11.85 -4.77 -25.55
C ASN A 94 -12.66 -4.30 -24.33
N GLY A 95 -12.51 -3.03 -23.95
CA GLY A 95 -13.27 -2.42 -22.86
C GLY A 95 -14.76 -2.21 -23.16
N GLU A 96 -15.18 -2.36 -24.42
CA GLU A 96 -16.60 -2.31 -24.81
C GLU A 96 -17.29 -3.68 -24.65
N ASP A 97 -16.51 -4.76 -24.55
CA ASP A 97 -17.03 -6.09 -24.27
C ASP A 97 -17.22 -6.25 -22.75
N ILE A 98 -18.47 -6.19 -22.31
CA ILE A 98 -18.81 -6.28 -20.89
C ILE A 98 -18.40 -7.62 -20.28
N SER A 99 -18.31 -8.69 -21.08
CA SER A 99 -17.91 -10.02 -20.60
C SER A 99 -16.41 -10.06 -20.29
N GLU A 100 -15.58 -9.41 -21.10
CA GLU A 100 -14.15 -9.24 -20.86
C GLU A 100 -13.89 -8.35 -19.64
N VAL A 101 -14.63 -7.24 -19.53
CA VAL A 101 -14.56 -6.36 -18.35
C VAL A 101 -14.95 -7.12 -17.09
N TYR A 102 -16.05 -7.87 -17.13
CA TYR A 102 -16.50 -8.68 -15.99
C TYR A 102 -15.48 -9.76 -15.63
N TYR A 103 -14.91 -10.45 -16.62
CA TYR A 103 -13.87 -11.45 -16.41
C TYR A 103 -12.66 -10.85 -15.69
N MET A 104 -12.18 -9.67 -16.12
CA MET A 104 -11.06 -9.00 -15.47
C MET A 104 -11.37 -8.61 -14.02
N ILE A 105 -12.51 -7.96 -13.77
CA ILE A 105 -12.90 -7.53 -12.43
C ILE A 105 -13.04 -8.75 -11.50
N ALA A 106 -13.71 -9.82 -11.95
CA ALA A 106 -13.91 -11.03 -11.17
C ALA A 106 -12.58 -11.72 -10.80
N LYS A 107 -11.63 -11.75 -11.75
CA LYS A 107 -10.31 -12.32 -11.52
C LYS A 107 -9.46 -11.48 -10.56
N ILE A 108 -9.44 -10.16 -10.72
CA ILE A 108 -8.75 -9.26 -9.78
C ILE A 108 -9.33 -9.42 -8.37
N ALA A 109 -10.67 -9.43 -8.24
CA ALA A 109 -11.35 -9.59 -6.96
C ALA A 109 -11.00 -10.92 -6.28
N THR A 110 -10.98 -12.02 -7.03
CA THR A 110 -10.62 -13.36 -6.51
C THR A 110 -9.21 -13.37 -5.94
N ILE A 111 -8.23 -12.80 -6.66
CA ILE A 111 -6.84 -12.78 -6.18
C ILE A 111 -6.70 -11.89 -4.95
N GLN A 112 -7.35 -10.73 -4.96
CA GLN A 112 -7.34 -9.84 -3.81
C GLN A 112 -7.93 -10.48 -2.57
N GLN A 113 -9.00 -11.27 -2.72
CA GLN A 113 -9.56 -12.04 -1.62
C GLN A 113 -8.51 -12.98 -1.03
N VAL A 114 -7.81 -13.77 -1.85
CA VAL A 114 -6.79 -14.72 -1.37
C VAL A 114 -5.60 -14.01 -0.69
N VAL A 115 -5.07 -12.94 -1.31
CA VAL A 115 -4.00 -12.12 -0.72
C VAL A 115 -4.44 -11.55 0.63
N CYS A 116 -5.70 -11.11 0.70
CA CYS A 116 -6.23 -10.49 1.89
C CYS A 116 -6.46 -11.51 3.01
N GLU A 117 -7.11 -12.63 2.74
CA GLU A 117 -7.28 -13.72 3.70
C GLU A 117 -5.93 -14.18 4.26
N GLY A 118 -4.92 -14.34 3.40
CA GLY A 118 -3.57 -14.68 3.83
C GLY A 118 -2.96 -13.64 4.77
N THR A 119 -3.19 -12.35 4.53
CA THR A 119 -2.74 -11.28 5.44
C THR A 119 -3.55 -11.25 6.74
N LEU A 120 -4.87 -11.37 6.66
CA LEU A 120 -5.78 -11.27 7.80
C LEU A 120 -5.67 -12.48 8.73
N SER A 121 -5.20 -13.62 8.22
CA SER A 121 -4.87 -14.82 9.00
C SER A 121 -3.50 -14.76 9.70
N ASP A 122 -2.62 -13.83 9.32
CA ASP A 122 -1.27 -13.71 9.87
C ASP A 122 -1.27 -12.84 11.14
N GLU A 123 -1.64 -13.44 12.27
CA GLU A 123 -1.72 -12.76 13.57
C GLU A 123 -0.37 -12.14 14.00
N LYS A 124 0.75 -12.73 13.60
CA LYS A 124 2.08 -12.19 13.91
C LYS A 124 2.33 -10.89 13.16
N LEU A 125 2.00 -10.85 11.87
CA LEU A 125 2.06 -9.64 11.07
C LEU A 125 1.09 -8.57 11.59
N LEU A 126 -0.16 -8.93 11.86
CA LEU A 126 -1.16 -7.99 12.39
C LEU A 126 -0.75 -7.43 13.76
N ALA A 127 -0.19 -8.26 14.65
CA ALA A 127 0.34 -7.80 15.93
C ALA A 127 1.51 -6.82 15.75
N ARG A 128 2.41 -7.09 14.80
CA ARG A 128 3.50 -6.17 14.45
C ARG A 128 2.96 -4.84 13.95
N LEU A 129 2.03 -4.85 12.99
CA LEU A 129 1.42 -3.63 12.44
C LEU A 129 0.66 -2.84 13.51
N ARG A 130 -0.06 -3.52 14.41
CA ARG A 130 -0.76 -2.89 15.53
C ARG A 130 0.20 -2.23 16.52
N ALA A 131 1.34 -2.87 16.80
CA ALA A 131 2.35 -2.33 17.72
C ALA A 131 3.03 -1.05 17.20
N GLU A 132 3.03 -0.82 15.88
CA GLU A 132 3.58 0.40 15.28
C GLU A 132 2.80 1.66 15.65
N LYS A 133 1.49 1.54 15.97
CA LYS A 133 0.58 2.64 16.34
C LYS A 133 0.55 3.77 15.29
N PHE A 134 0.12 3.43 14.08
CA PHE A 134 0.00 4.39 12.97
C PHE A 134 -1.06 5.47 13.26
N ASP A 135 -0.81 6.69 12.78
CA ASP A 135 -1.73 7.82 12.84
C ASP A 135 -2.65 7.89 11.61
N LEU A 136 -2.17 7.42 10.45
CA LEU A 136 -2.88 7.47 9.17
C LEU A 136 -2.57 6.24 8.32
N GLY A 137 -3.61 5.72 7.65
CA GLY A 137 -3.49 4.69 6.61
C GLY A 137 -3.71 5.26 5.21
N ILE A 138 -3.00 4.75 4.22
CA ILE A 138 -3.22 5.06 2.80
C ILE A 138 -3.35 3.74 2.05
N SER A 139 -4.45 3.57 1.32
CA SER A 139 -4.68 2.46 0.41
C SER A 139 -5.29 3.04 -0.87
N GLU A 140 -5.16 2.36 -2.00
CA GLU A 140 -5.95 2.70 -3.19
C GLU A 140 -7.29 1.94 -3.17
N VAL A 141 -8.33 2.53 -3.79
CA VAL A 141 -9.65 1.88 -3.96
C VAL A 141 -9.56 0.54 -4.66
N LEU A 142 -8.64 0.41 -5.63
CA LEU A 142 -8.45 -0.86 -6.34
C LEU A 142 -7.92 -1.95 -5.43
N SER A 143 -7.35 -1.64 -4.26
CA SER A 143 -6.69 -2.58 -3.36
C SER A 143 -7.39 -2.62 -2.00
N CYS A 144 -8.66 -3.05 -1.98
CA CYS A 144 -9.57 -2.96 -0.82
C CYS A 144 -9.05 -3.60 0.49
N CYS A 145 -8.10 -4.54 0.41
CA CYS A 145 -7.57 -5.21 1.60
C CYS A 145 -6.89 -4.25 2.59
N GLY A 146 -6.33 -3.13 2.11
CA GLY A 146 -5.73 -2.11 2.98
C GLY A 146 -6.70 -1.66 4.07
N PHE A 147 -7.96 -1.39 3.71
CA PHE A 147 -8.99 -0.97 4.64
C PHE A 147 -9.32 -2.04 5.69
N ALA A 148 -9.38 -3.31 5.28
CA ALA A 148 -9.61 -4.42 6.21
C ALA A 148 -8.46 -4.57 7.22
N ILE A 149 -7.21 -4.39 6.77
CA ILE A 149 -6.03 -4.39 7.64
C ILE A 149 -6.11 -3.23 8.63
N PHE A 150 -6.44 -2.01 8.15
CA PHE A 150 -6.56 -0.83 9.00
C PHE A 150 -7.57 -1.06 10.13
N GLU A 151 -8.74 -1.62 9.81
CA GLU A 151 -9.74 -1.96 10.83
C GLU A 151 -9.22 -3.00 11.84
N LYS A 152 -8.57 -4.08 11.36
CA LYS A 152 -8.01 -5.12 12.24
C LYS A 152 -6.93 -4.61 13.18
N ILE A 153 -6.12 -3.64 12.77
CA ILE A 153 -5.09 -3.05 13.62
C ILE A 153 -5.60 -1.87 14.46
N GLY A 154 -6.86 -1.46 14.31
CA GLY A 154 -7.47 -0.35 15.05
C GLY A 154 -7.13 1.04 14.50
N LEU A 155 -6.68 1.14 13.24
CA LEU A 155 -6.34 2.39 12.57
C LEU A 155 -7.62 3.04 11.99
N LYS A 156 -8.04 4.16 12.57
CA LYS A 156 -9.33 4.80 12.27
C LYS A 156 -9.28 5.90 11.22
N LYS A 157 -8.10 6.49 10.98
CA LYS A 157 -7.91 7.54 9.98
C LYS A 157 -7.25 6.94 8.76
N TYR A 158 -7.89 7.01 7.61
CA TYR A 158 -7.33 6.51 6.36
C TYR A 158 -7.86 7.25 5.13
N ILE A 159 -7.09 7.19 4.04
CA ILE A 159 -7.41 7.75 2.72
C ILE A 159 -7.44 6.61 1.70
N GLY A 160 -8.38 6.70 0.75
CA GLY A 160 -8.66 5.73 -0.32
C GLY A 160 -8.51 6.33 -1.70
#